data_AF-A0A919YST1-F1
#
_entry.id   AF-A0A919YST1-F1
#
_cell.length_a   1.000
_cell.length_b   1.000
_cell.length_c   1.000
_cell.angle_alpha   90.00
_cell.angle_beta   90.00
_cell.angle_gamma   90.00
#
_symmetry.space_group_name_H-M   'P 1'
#
loop_
_entity.id
_entity.type
_entity.pdbx_description
1 polymer ?
#
loop_
_entity_poly.entity_id
_entity_poly.type
_entity_poly.pdbx_seq_one_letter_code
_entity_poly.pdbx_strand_id
1 'polypeptide(L)'
;MAQEVFVQIYRALPEYRNQGLKTWITRITVNRAIDARRKQNRQKVIVAKDEEDFHTQAEEQWNEALSLEQQVLLQERKAMIKEELEHLPEHYREVIQSFYMEEKSYEEIAVQHGLEKKSVESRLYRARLWLKRHWRREDFE
;
A
#
# COMPACT_ATOMS: atom_id res chain seq x y z
N MET A 1 -12.34 -3.48 -8.51
CA MET A 1 -12.23 -4.39 -7.35
C MET A 1 -12.30 -3.65 -6.02
N ALA A 2 -11.46 -2.63 -5.76
CA ALA A 2 -11.42 -1.92 -4.48
C ALA A 2 -12.78 -1.36 -4.02
N GLN A 3 -13.54 -0.72 -4.92
CA GLN A 3 -14.87 -0.19 -4.62
C GLN A 3 -15.83 -1.28 -4.11
N GLU A 4 -15.85 -2.44 -4.75
CA GLU A 4 -16.74 -3.54 -4.39
C GLU A 4 -16.37 -4.15 -3.03
N VAL A 5 -15.06 -4.21 -2.73
CA VAL A 5 -14.56 -4.62 -1.41
C VAL A 5 -15.06 -3.65 -0.34
N PHE A 6 -14.95 -2.34 -0.54
CA PHE A 6 -15.47 -1.35 0.43
C PHE A 6 -16.99 -1.44 0.62
N VAL A 7 -17.75 -1.69 -0.45
CA VAL A 7 -19.22 -1.91 -0.36
C VAL A 7 -19.53 -3.17 0.45
N GLN A 8 -18.79 -4.26 0.24
CA GLN A 8 -18.97 -5.49 1.02
C GLN A 8 -18.61 -5.32 2.50
N ILE A 9 -17.52 -4.61 2.79
CA ILE A 9 -17.12 -4.25 4.16
C ILE A 9 -18.24 -3.47 4.85
N TYR A 10 -18.79 -2.45 4.18
CA TYR A 10 -19.87 -1.64 4.73
C TYR A 10 -21.12 -2.48 5.06
N ARG A 11 -21.51 -3.40 4.16
CA ARG A 11 -22.66 -4.30 4.37
C ARG A 11 -22.45 -5.31 5.50
N ALA A 12 -21.22 -5.80 5.67
CA ALA A 12 -20.88 -6.79 6.69
C ALA A 12 -20.55 -6.18 8.06
N LEU A 13 -20.42 -4.85 8.14
CA LEU A 13 -20.05 -4.13 9.36
C LEU A 13 -21.00 -4.36 10.54
N PRO A 14 -22.34 -4.46 10.38
CA PRO A 14 -23.26 -4.73 11.50
C PRO A 14 -23.01 -6.07 12.20
N GLU A 15 -22.43 -7.05 11.50
CA GLU A 15 -22.15 -8.39 12.05
C GLU A 15 -20.73 -8.51 12.60
N TYR A 16 -19.94 -7.43 12.56
CA TYR A 16 -18.55 -7.44 12.98
C TYR A 16 -18.42 -7.58 14.51
N ARG A 17 -17.80 -8.67 14.96
CA ARG A 17 -17.64 -9.01 16.39
C ARG A 17 -16.30 -8.61 17.00
N ASN A 18 -15.70 -7.51 16.52
CA ASN A 18 -14.48 -6.92 17.08
C ASN A 18 -13.24 -7.85 17.15
N GLN A 19 -13.09 -8.77 16.20
CA GLN A 19 -12.02 -9.78 16.14
C GLN A 19 -10.73 -9.29 15.44
N GLY A 20 -10.43 -8.00 15.49
CA GLY A 20 -9.32 -7.38 14.76
C GLY A 20 -9.72 -6.92 13.35
N LEU A 21 -9.86 -5.60 13.18
CA LEU A 21 -10.47 -4.99 11.99
C LEU A 21 -9.64 -5.26 10.72
N LYS A 22 -8.31 -5.18 10.84
CA LYS A 22 -7.37 -5.43 9.74
C LYS A 22 -7.56 -6.84 9.18
N THR A 23 -7.50 -7.87 10.01
CA THR A 23 -7.66 -9.27 9.62
C THR A 23 -9.02 -9.54 8.97
N TRP A 24 -10.08 -8.96 9.54
CA TRP A 24 -11.43 -9.12 9.01
C TRP A 24 -11.60 -8.50 7.62
N ILE A 25 -11.11 -7.26 7.42
CA ILE A 25 -11.08 -6.59 6.11
C ILE A 25 -10.22 -7.36 5.12
N THR A 26 -9.04 -7.84 5.53
CA THR A 26 -8.16 -8.66 4.68
C THR A 26 -8.88 -9.91 4.20
N ARG A 27 -9.66 -10.60 5.05
CA ARG A 27 -10.42 -11.79 4.65
C ARG A 27 -11.47 -11.50 3.59
N ILE A 28 -12.22 -10.41 3.74
CA ILE A 28 -13.20 -9.95 2.73
C ILE A 28 -12.50 -9.63 1.41
N THR A 29 -11.39 -8.90 1.48
CA THR A 29 -10.59 -8.50 0.32
C THR A 29 -10.04 -9.70 -0.44
N VAL A 30 -9.44 -10.66 0.27
CA VAL A 30 -8.86 -11.89 -0.30
C VAL A 30 -9.94 -12.75 -0.96
N ASN A 31 -11.07 -12.94 -0.30
CA ASN A 31 -12.18 -13.69 -0.88
C ASN A 31 -12.67 -13.05 -2.19
N ARG A 32 -12.84 -11.72 -2.20
CA ARG A 32 -13.27 -10.99 -3.40
C ARG A 32 -12.24 -11.08 -4.54
N ALA A 33 -10.94 -11.04 -4.21
CA ALA A 33 -9.87 -11.20 -5.18
C ALA A 33 -9.85 -12.62 -5.77
N ILE A 34 -10.05 -13.65 -4.94
CA ILE A 34 -10.19 -15.04 -5.39
C ILE A 34 -11.38 -15.19 -6.33
N ASP A 35 -12.54 -14.61 -5.99
CA ASP A 35 -13.74 -14.67 -6.82
C ASP A 35 -13.57 -13.93 -8.14
N ALA A 36 -12.92 -12.76 -8.12
CA ALA A 36 -12.56 -12.02 -9.33
C ALA A 36 -11.66 -12.87 -10.25
N ARG A 37 -10.63 -13.50 -9.69
CA ARG A 37 -9.72 -14.40 -10.42
C ARG A 37 -10.45 -15.61 -11.01
N ARG A 38 -11.35 -16.24 -10.23
CA ARG A 38 -12.17 -17.36 -10.72
C ARG A 38 -13.08 -16.95 -11.87
N LYS A 39 -13.71 -15.76 -11.79
CA LYS A 39 -14.54 -15.22 -12.88
C LYS A 39 -13.72 -14.94 -14.14
N GLN A 40 -12.54 -14.34 -14.00
CA GLN A 40 -11.64 -14.07 -15.11
C GLN A 40 -11.16 -15.37 -15.78
N ASN A 41 -10.77 -16.39 -15.00
CA ASN A 41 -10.37 -17.68 -15.56
C ASN A 41 -11.52 -18.38 -16.30
N ARG A 42 -12.75 -18.30 -15.79
CA ARG A 42 -13.93 -18.80 -16.53
C ARG A 42 -14.16 -18.04 -17.82
N GLN A 43 -13.99 -16.71 -17.83
CA GLN A 43 -14.12 -15.90 -19.03
C GLN A 43 -13.05 -16.25 -20.07
N LYS A 44 -11.80 -16.48 -19.63
CA LYS A 44 -10.71 -16.96 -20.50
C LYS A 44 -11.01 -18.33 -21.13
N VAL A 45 -11.58 -19.25 -20.35
CA VAL A 45 -12.00 -20.57 -20.87
C VAL A 45 -13.14 -20.46 -21.88
N ILE A 46 -14.07 -19.52 -21.68
CA ILE A 46 -15.16 -19.27 -22.65
C ILE A 46 -14.58 -18.70 -23.96
N VAL A 47 -13.70 -17.70 -23.86
CA VAL A 47 -13.02 -17.11 -25.04
C VAL A 47 -12.16 -18.15 -25.76
N ALA A 48 -11.38 -18.96 -25.03
CA ALA A 48 -10.57 -20.03 -25.61
C ALA A 48 -11.40 -21.18 -26.23
N LYS A 49 -12.67 -21.33 -25.86
CA LYS A 49 -13.59 -22.30 -26.48
C LYS A 49 -14.21 -21.75 -27.77
N ASP A 50 -14.29 -20.42 -27.92
CA ASP A 50 -14.71 -19.75 -29.15
C ASP A 50 -13.52 -19.54 -30.12
N GLU A 51 -12.28 -19.52 -29.61
CA GLU A 51 -11.02 -19.39 -30.35
C GLU A 51 -10.25 -20.71 -30.42
N GLU A 52 -10.87 -21.78 -30.95
CA GLU A 52 -10.17 -23.01 -31.34
C GLU A 52 -9.31 -22.78 -32.63
N ASP A 53 -8.58 -21.67 -32.69
CA ASP A 53 -7.50 -21.43 -33.66
C ASP A 53 -6.65 -20.25 -33.14
N PHE A 54 -5.35 -20.50 -33.00
CA PHE A 54 -4.28 -19.59 -32.55
C PHE A 54 -3.89 -19.56 -31.06
N HIS A 55 -2.87 -20.36 -30.78
CA HIS A 55 -1.77 -20.15 -29.84
C HIS A 55 -2.05 -20.15 -28.33
N THR A 56 -1.89 -21.36 -27.79
CA THR A 56 -1.34 -21.67 -26.47
C THR A 56 0.04 -21.01 -26.25
N GLN A 57 0.07 -19.80 -25.68
CA GLN A 57 1.16 -19.33 -24.80
C GLN A 57 0.78 -17.97 -24.18
N ALA A 58 0.01 -17.99 -23.10
CA ALA A 58 -0.18 -16.83 -22.23
C ALA A 58 -0.43 -17.26 -20.78
N GLU A 59 0.25 -18.32 -20.34
CA GLU A 59 0.04 -18.90 -19.01
C GLU A 59 0.88 -18.25 -17.89
N GLU A 60 1.67 -17.23 -18.19
CA GLU A 60 2.43 -16.50 -17.17
C GLU A 60 2.39 -15.00 -17.42
N GLN A 61 1.36 -14.28 -16.92
CA GLN A 61 1.45 -12.81 -16.74
C GLN A 61 0.20 -12.22 -16.07
N TRP A 62 -0.19 -12.72 -14.89
CA TRP A 62 -1.15 -11.99 -14.05
C TRP A 62 -0.82 -12.06 -12.55
N ASN A 63 0.48 -12.02 -12.23
CA ASN A 63 0.84 -10.97 -11.28
C ASN A 63 0.58 -9.67 -12.05
N GLU A 64 -0.11 -8.70 -11.47
CA GLU A 64 -0.01 -7.30 -11.88
C GLU A 64 1.44 -6.86 -11.62
N ALA A 65 2.40 -7.49 -12.31
CA ALA A 65 3.76 -7.03 -12.36
C ALA A 65 3.64 -5.71 -13.11
N LEU A 66 3.86 -4.63 -12.35
CA LEU A 66 4.01 -3.29 -12.89
C LEU A 66 4.80 -3.38 -14.20
N SER A 67 4.34 -2.70 -15.25
CA SER A 67 5.14 -2.61 -16.48
C SER A 67 6.54 -2.09 -16.14
N LEU A 68 7.54 -2.39 -16.97
CA LEU A 68 8.90 -1.90 -16.73
C LEU A 68 8.91 -0.37 -16.53
N GLU A 69 8.11 0.35 -17.33
CA GLU A 69 7.90 1.80 -17.19
C GLU A 69 7.31 2.18 -15.82
N GLN A 70 6.28 1.47 -15.36
CA GLN A 70 5.68 1.71 -14.05
C GLN A 70 6.65 1.42 -12.90
N GLN A 71 7.49 0.39 -13.05
CA GLN A 71 8.53 0.09 -12.06
C GLN A 71 9.57 1.19 -12.00
N VAL A 72 10.04 1.66 -13.16
CA VAL A 72 11.01 2.78 -13.26
C VAL A 72 10.42 4.05 -12.66
N LEU A 73 9.19 4.42 -13.02
CA LEU A 73 8.52 5.60 -12.48
C LEU A 73 8.36 5.53 -10.95
N LEU A 74 8.06 4.35 -10.41
CA LEU A 74 8.01 4.14 -8.96
C LEU A 74 9.37 4.28 -8.29
N GLN A 75 10.45 3.81 -8.93
CA GLN A 75 11.81 3.99 -8.41
C GLN A 75 12.23 5.46 -8.43
N GLU A 76 11.96 6.17 -9.52
CA GLU A 76 12.20 7.62 -9.63
C GLU A 76 11.44 8.39 -8.55
N ARG A 77 10.15 8.07 -8.37
CA ARG A 77 9.34 8.70 -7.32
C ARG A 77 9.86 8.42 -5.92
N LYS A 78 10.34 7.21 -5.65
CA LYS A 78 10.98 6.86 -4.37
C LYS A 78 12.29 7.62 -4.17
N ALA A 79 13.09 7.76 -5.23
CA ALA A 79 14.35 8.52 -5.18
C ALA A 79 14.09 9.99 -4.88
N MET A 80 13.13 10.63 -5.56
CA MET A 80 12.72 12.02 -5.29
C MET A 80 12.26 12.21 -3.85
N ILE A 81 11.41 11.32 -3.33
CA ILE A 81 10.98 11.37 -1.92
C ILE A 81 12.18 11.25 -0.97
N LYS A 82 13.16 10.39 -1.29
CA LYS A 82 14.33 10.18 -0.45
C LYS A 82 15.23 11.42 -0.41
N GLU A 83 15.48 12.03 -1.55
CA GLU A 83 16.25 13.28 -1.68
C GLU A 83 15.56 14.40 -0.89
N GLU A 84 14.26 14.56 -1.06
CA GLU A 84 13.51 15.61 -0.39
C GLU A 84 13.47 15.41 1.14
N LEU A 85 13.49 14.16 1.61
CA LEU A 85 13.65 13.85 3.04
C LEU A 85 15.01 14.28 3.60
N GLU A 86 16.05 14.46 2.78
CA GLU A 86 17.33 15.00 3.23
C GLU A 86 17.21 16.45 3.71
N HIS A 87 16.20 17.20 3.26
CA HIS A 87 15.93 18.55 3.73
C HIS A 87 15.24 18.61 5.10
N LEU A 88 14.74 17.47 5.61
CA LEU A 88 14.21 17.41 6.97
C LEU A 88 15.33 17.57 8.00
N PRO A 89 15.07 18.27 9.11
CA PRO A 89 15.89 18.15 10.30
C PRO A 89 16.06 16.68 10.72
N GLU A 90 17.28 16.27 11.07
CA GLU A 90 17.66 14.87 11.32
C GLU A 90 16.66 14.13 12.24
N HIS A 91 16.33 14.74 13.37
CA HIS A 91 15.44 14.18 14.37
C HIS A 91 13.99 13.95 13.87
N TYR A 92 13.58 14.61 12.80
CA TYR A 92 12.31 14.37 12.11
C TYR A 92 12.47 13.30 11.02
N ARG A 93 13.57 13.34 10.28
CA ARG A 93 13.87 12.34 9.24
C ARG A 93 13.93 10.93 9.83
N GLU A 94 14.66 10.76 10.92
CA GLU A 94 14.81 9.48 11.62
C GLU A 94 13.46 8.85 12.00
N VAL A 95 12.59 9.62 12.66
CA VAL A 95 11.27 9.10 13.10
C VAL A 95 10.33 8.85 11.92
N ILE A 96 10.40 9.65 10.86
CA ILE A 96 9.61 9.46 9.64
C ILE A 96 10.06 8.19 8.91
N GLN A 97 11.37 7.99 8.75
CA GLN A 97 11.94 6.82 8.10
C GLN A 97 11.57 5.56 8.88
N SER A 98 11.81 5.53 10.19
CA SER A 98 11.49 4.36 10.99
C SER A 98 10.00 4.04 11.04
N PHE A 99 9.12 5.05 11.03
CA PHE A 99 7.68 4.79 11.04
C PHE A 99 7.11 4.41 9.67
N TYR A 100 7.45 5.14 8.61
CA TYR A 100 6.80 4.99 7.30
C TYR A 100 7.53 4.05 6.34
N MET A 101 8.86 3.91 6.46
CA MET A 101 9.65 3.05 5.57
C MET A 101 9.98 1.71 6.22
N GLU A 102 10.29 1.72 7.51
CA GLU A 102 10.65 0.51 8.27
C GLU A 102 9.46 -0.10 9.01
N GLU A 103 8.29 0.54 8.96
CA GLU A 103 7.04 0.11 9.59
C GLU A 103 7.13 -0.16 11.11
N LYS A 104 8.05 0.50 11.82
CA LYS A 104 8.24 0.33 13.26
C LYS A 104 7.12 0.97 14.06
N SER A 105 6.74 0.32 15.15
CA SER A 105 5.84 0.86 16.17
C SER A 105 6.49 2.03 16.93
N TYR A 106 5.66 2.85 17.59
CA TYR A 106 6.19 3.96 18.40
C TYR A 106 7.10 3.47 19.53
N GLU A 107 6.80 2.30 20.10
CA GLU A 107 7.61 1.62 21.10
C GLU A 107 8.98 1.22 20.55
N GLU A 108 9.05 0.62 19.37
CA GLU A 108 10.32 0.22 18.75
C GLU A 108 11.18 1.44 18.40
N ILE A 109 10.56 2.51 17.90
CA ILE A 109 11.26 3.77 17.61
C ILE A 109 11.76 4.41 18.91
N ALA A 110 10.96 4.38 19.98
CA ALA A 110 11.35 4.91 21.29
C ALA A 110 12.58 4.19 21.82
N VAL A 111 12.61 2.86 21.76
CA VAL A 111 13.76 2.04 22.17
C VAL A 111 14.98 2.33 21.32
N GLN A 112 14.83 2.38 19.99
CA GLN A 112 15.94 2.60 19.06
C GLN A 112 16.65 3.94 19.28
N HIS A 113 15.89 5.01 19.54
CA HIS A 113 16.43 6.36 19.68
C HIS A 113 16.62 6.81 21.14
N GLY A 114 16.39 5.94 22.12
CA GLY A 114 16.48 6.28 23.55
C GLY A 114 15.49 7.36 23.98
N LEU A 115 14.28 7.35 23.41
CA LEU A 115 13.22 8.34 23.64
C LEU A 115 12.06 7.75 24.41
N GLU A 116 11.24 8.61 25.01
CA GLU A 116 9.91 8.20 25.46
C GLU A 116 8.95 8.08 24.27
N LYS A 117 7.98 7.16 24.36
CA LYS A 117 6.91 7.01 23.35
C LYS A 117 6.21 8.33 23.01
N LYS A 118 5.93 9.16 24.02
CA LYS A 118 5.32 10.50 23.85
C LYS A 118 6.22 11.46 23.04
N SER A 119 7.53 11.33 23.19
CA SER A 119 8.50 12.11 22.41
C SER A 119 8.49 11.70 20.94
N VAL A 120 8.38 10.39 20.65
CA VAL A 120 8.22 9.88 19.28
C VAL A 120 6.95 10.42 18.65
N GLU A 121 5.81 10.38 19.36
CA GLU A 121 4.53 10.90 18.89
C GLU A 121 4.61 12.41 18.57
N SER A 122 5.19 13.19 19.48
CA SER A 122 5.36 14.63 19.28
C SER A 122 6.30 14.95 18.10
N ARG A 123 7.41 14.21 17.95
CA ARG A 123 8.33 14.37 16.82
C ARG A 123 7.69 14.02 15.50
N LEU A 124 6.95 12.90 15.42
CA LEU A 124 6.20 12.52 14.21
C LEU A 124 5.16 13.57 13.83
N TYR A 125 4.44 14.10 14.81
CA TYR A 125 3.48 15.17 14.57
C TYR A 125 4.15 16.43 13.99
N ARG A 126 5.26 16.88 14.59
CA ARG A 126 6.01 18.05 14.11
C ARG A 126 6.65 17.80 12.75
N ALA A 127 7.15 16.60 12.50
CA ALA A 127 7.69 16.19 11.20
C ALA A 127 6.61 16.29 10.11
N ARG A 128 5.39 15.79 10.36
CA ARG A 128 4.25 15.93 9.43
C ARG A 128 3.88 17.39 9.16
N LEU A 129 3.90 18.23 10.19
CA LEU A 129 3.66 19.68 10.01
C LEU A 129 4.75 20.35 9.20
N TRP A 130 6.01 19.96 9.41
CA TRP A 130 7.14 20.44 8.63
C TRP A 130 6.96 20.06 7.17
N LEU A 131 6.70 18.78 6.88
CA LEU A 131 6.43 18.27 5.53
C LEU A 131 5.29 19.05 4.87
N LYS A 132 4.16 19.21 5.56
CA LYS A 132 3.00 19.96 5.03
C LYS A 132 3.31 21.42 4.67
N ARG A 133 4.28 22.06 5.33
CA ARG A 133 4.64 23.46 5.08
C ARG A 133 5.62 23.61 3.91
N HIS A 134 6.47 22.63 3.69
CA HIS A 134 7.56 22.72 2.71
C HIS A 134 7.25 21.98 1.41
N TRP A 135 6.40 20.94 1.48
CA TRP A 135 6.04 20.12 0.32
C TRP A 135 4.73 20.59 -0.29
N ARG A 136 4.76 20.87 -1.58
CA ARG A 136 3.60 21.13 -2.43
C ARG A 136 3.30 19.92 -3.30
N ARG A 137 2.06 19.85 -3.77
CA ARG A 137 1.61 18.73 -4.62
C ARG A 137 2.40 18.65 -5.93
N GLU A 138 2.78 19.82 -6.45
CA GLU A 138 3.56 20.02 -7.66
C GLU A 138 4.99 19.46 -7.56
N ASP A 139 5.53 19.29 -6.34
CA ASP A 139 6.90 18.78 -6.15
C ASP A 139 7.00 17.26 -6.44
N PHE A 140 5.89 16.57 -6.70
CA PHE A 140 5.81 15.10 -6.87
C PHE A 140 4.88 14.64 -8.02
N GLU A 141 4.56 15.54 -8.96
CA GLU A 141 3.85 15.27 -10.22
C GLU A 141 4.83 15.18 -11.39
#